data_AF-E3CTG4-F1
#
_entry.id   AF-E3CTG4-F1
#
_cell.length_a   1.000
_cell.length_b   1.000
_cell.length_c   1.000
_cell.angle_alpha   90.00
_cell.angle_beta   90.00
_cell.angle_gamma   90.00
#
_symmetry.space_group_name_H-M   'P 1'
#
loop_
_entity.id
_entity.type
_entity.pdbx_description
1 polymer ?
#
loop_
_entity_poly.entity_id
_entity_poly.type
_entity_poly.pdbx_seq_one_letter_code
_entity_poly.pdbx_strand_id
1 'polypeptide(L)'
;MLLLAIRCSLIACTYTILISHFVYRYLAVLGSIFINRLFPYFMIVTLLFCVIASMFWIMIAYFVAVPNFEVRHYIQQNMYEIYGADSITLNFFALLYQESTLETEIKSWIGVIAGSLVSILSIFILMILKFQIRKKLQSDRYRMSAGTAKMQLELLRSLVVQTVIPIIFSLAPCMLSWFTPMFNLKLDKWLNYTSAVPLSAFPFIDPFAVILCLPAFRRRLLGNAKPNTVVVSVASVI
;
A
#
# COMPACT_ATOMS: atom_id res chain seq x y z
N MET A 1 16.17 -16.06 2.62
CA MET A 1 15.67 -14.86 3.32
C MET A 1 15.54 -13.63 2.42
N LEU A 2 16.57 -13.24 1.66
CA LEU A 2 16.56 -11.97 0.90
C LEU A 2 15.36 -11.80 -0.05
N LEU A 3 15.02 -12.82 -0.83
CA LEU A 3 13.89 -12.76 -1.76
C LEU A 3 12.54 -12.54 -1.04
N LEU A 4 12.37 -13.13 0.14
CA LEU A 4 11.19 -12.91 0.98
C LEU A 4 11.17 -11.46 1.50
N ALA A 5 12.32 -10.95 1.94
CA ALA A 5 12.45 -9.57 2.37
C ALA A 5 12.11 -8.58 1.25
N ILE A 6 12.64 -8.81 0.04
CA ILE A 6 12.34 -8.01 -1.16
C ILE A 6 10.83 -8.04 -1.44
N ARG A 7 10.21 -9.23 -1.46
CA ARG A 7 8.77 -9.37 -1.70
C ARG A 7 7.93 -8.55 -0.71
N CYS A 8 8.23 -8.63 0.58
CA CYS A 8 7.50 -7.88 1.59
C CYS A 8 7.78 -6.37 1.52
N SER A 9 9.00 -5.96 1.14
CA SER A 9 9.36 -4.55 0.95
C SER A 9 8.60 -3.86 -0.20
N LEU A 10 8.04 -4.62 -1.15
CA LEU A 10 7.17 -4.09 -2.20
C LEU A 10 5.87 -3.52 -1.63
N ILE A 11 5.41 -4.01 -0.48
CA ILE A 11 4.25 -3.42 0.22
C ILE A 11 4.60 -1.99 0.66
N ALA A 12 5.78 -1.80 1.26
CA ALA A 12 6.25 -0.47 1.65
C ALA A 12 6.34 0.47 0.44
N CYS A 13 6.88 -0.03 -0.69
CA CYS A 13 6.91 0.69 -1.96
C CYS A 13 5.50 1.14 -2.41
N THR A 14 4.50 0.25 -2.36
CA THR A 14 3.10 0.60 -2.68
C THR A 14 2.58 1.75 -1.82
N TYR A 15 2.82 1.73 -0.51
CA TYR A 15 2.42 2.85 0.37
C TYR A 15 3.16 4.15 0.03
N THR A 16 4.45 4.08 -0.28
CA THR A 16 5.23 5.25 -0.70
C THR A 16 4.70 5.86 -2.00
N ILE A 17 4.31 5.03 -2.98
CA ILE A 17 3.69 5.49 -4.23
C ILE A 17 2.35 6.15 -3.92
N LEU A 18 1.50 5.53 -3.10
CA LEU A 18 0.19 6.09 -2.74
C LEU A 18 0.31 7.44 -2.02
N ILE A 19 1.19 7.55 -1.02
CA ILE A 19 1.47 8.82 -0.33
C ILE A 19 1.95 9.87 -1.34
N SER A 20 2.87 9.50 -2.23
CA SER A 20 3.36 10.40 -3.28
C SER A 20 2.21 10.86 -4.19
N HIS A 21 1.30 9.97 -4.59
CA HIS A 21 0.12 10.33 -5.37
C HIS A 21 -0.81 11.31 -4.64
N PHE A 22 -0.99 11.15 -3.32
CA PHE A 22 -1.74 12.11 -2.52
C PHE A 22 -1.05 13.48 -2.47
N VAL A 23 0.26 13.51 -2.23
CA VAL A 23 1.05 14.76 -2.21
C VAL A 23 0.99 15.45 -3.57
N TYR A 24 1.25 14.72 -4.65
CA TYR A 24 1.14 15.23 -6.01
C TYR A 24 -0.23 15.88 -6.27
N ARG A 25 -1.30 15.18 -5.88
CA ARG A 25 -2.66 15.68 -6.09
C ARG A 25 -2.96 16.91 -5.25
N TYR A 26 -2.52 16.92 -4.00
CA TYR A 26 -2.64 18.09 -3.15
C TYR A 26 -1.99 19.32 -3.80
N LEU A 27 -0.74 19.16 -4.23
CA LEU A 27 0.00 20.22 -4.92
C LEU A 27 -0.70 20.63 -6.23
N ALA A 28 -1.24 19.67 -7.00
CA ALA A 28 -1.92 19.95 -8.28
C ALA A 28 -3.20 20.76 -8.06
N VAL A 29 -3.94 20.47 -7.00
CA VAL A 29 -5.14 21.23 -6.61
C VAL A 29 -4.78 22.63 -6.10
N LEU A 30 -3.60 22.85 -5.51
CA LEU A 30 -3.12 24.20 -5.16
C LEU A 30 -2.85 25.09 -6.39
N GLY A 31 -2.95 24.56 -7.61
CA GLY A 31 -2.74 25.34 -8.83
C GLY A 31 -1.26 25.66 -9.08
N SER A 32 -0.35 24.88 -8.50
CA SER A 32 1.08 25.03 -8.80
C SER A 32 1.32 24.67 -10.26
N ILE A 33 1.40 25.69 -11.11
CA ILE A 33 1.80 25.62 -12.54
C ILE A 33 3.09 24.81 -12.70
N PHE A 34 3.96 24.88 -11.69
CA PHE A 34 5.24 24.20 -11.63
C PHE A 34 5.13 22.67 -11.70
N ILE A 35 4.01 22.09 -11.25
CA ILE A 35 3.85 20.62 -11.17
C ILE A 35 3.85 19.95 -12.53
N ASN A 36 3.21 20.55 -13.54
CA ASN A 36 3.21 19.94 -14.88
C ASN A 36 4.62 19.88 -15.46
N ARG A 37 5.42 20.94 -15.24
CA ARG A 37 6.83 20.98 -15.67
C ARG A 37 7.71 20.05 -14.81
N LEU A 38 7.38 19.91 -13.53
CA LEU A 38 8.15 19.10 -12.59
C LEU A 38 7.71 17.64 -12.50
N PHE A 39 6.68 17.24 -13.22
CA PHE A 39 6.13 15.89 -13.16
C PHE A 39 7.20 14.80 -13.35
N PRO A 40 8.13 14.88 -14.33
CA PRO A 40 9.18 13.87 -14.47
C PRO A 40 10.10 13.78 -13.25
N TYR A 41 10.46 14.94 -12.66
CA TYR A 41 11.27 14.98 -11.45
C TYR A 41 10.52 14.41 -10.25
N PHE A 42 9.22 14.69 -10.13
CA PHE A 42 8.38 14.11 -9.10
C PHE A 42 8.38 12.57 -9.19
N MET A 43 8.25 12.01 -10.39
CA MET A 43 8.29 10.57 -10.63
C MET A 43 9.63 9.94 -10.21
N ILE A 44 10.76 10.58 -10.55
CA ILE A 44 12.10 10.11 -10.15
C ILE A 44 12.24 10.16 -8.62
N VAL A 45 11.81 11.25 -7.99
CA VAL A 45 11.83 11.40 -6.53
C VAL A 45 10.98 10.32 -5.86
N THR A 46 9.78 10.03 -6.36
CA THR A 46 8.94 8.94 -5.86
C THR A 46 9.65 7.59 -5.98
N LEU A 47 10.27 7.29 -7.12
CA LEU A 47 11.02 6.04 -7.30
C LEU A 47 12.19 5.92 -6.32
N LEU A 48 12.94 7.00 -6.09
CA LEU A 48 14.02 7.03 -5.10
C LEU A 48 13.49 6.81 -3.68
N PHE A 49 12.38 7.46 -3.31
CA PHE A 49 11.73 7.22 -2.02
C PHE A 49 11.27 5.77 -1.86
N CYS A 50 10.76 5.14 -2.92
CA CYS A 50 10.40 3.73 -2.91
C CYS A 50 11.63 2.84 -2.64
N VAL A 51 12.74 3.09 -3.31
CA VAL A 51 14.00 2.34 -3.09
C VAL A 51 14.48 2.52 -1.64
N ILE A 52 14.50 3.75 -1.13
CA ILE A 52 14.90 4.03 0.26
C ILE A 52 13.98 3.34 1.26
N ALA A 53 12.66 3.43 1.07
CA ALA A 53 11.68 2.79 1.93
C ALA A 53 11.79 1.26 1.91
N SER A 54 12.02 0.66 0.73
CA SER A 54 12.24 -0.78 0.61
C SER A 54 13.54 -1.21 1.28
N MET A 55 14.65 -0.47 1.10
CA MET A 55 15.92 -0.76 1.75
C MET A 55 15.82 -0.65 3.27
N PHE A 56 15.14 0.39 3.77
CA PHE A 56 14.87 0.56 5.19
C PHE A 56 14.04 -0.61 5.75
N TRP A 57 12.99 -1.02 5.05
CA TRP A 57 12.15 -2.14 5.46
C TRP A 57 12.94 -3.46 5.48
N ILE A 58 13.74 -3.73 4.44
CA ILE A 58 14.60 -4.91 4.37
C ILE A 58 15.56 -4.91 5.57
N MET A 59 16.24 -3.80 5.84
CA MET A 59 17.17 -3.67 6.96
C MET A 59 16.50 -4.02 8.29
N ILE A 60 15.34 -3.41 8.59
CA ILE A 60 14.59 -3.67 9.82
C ILE A 60 14.15 -5.13 9.90
N ALA A 61 13.60 -5.69 8.82
CA ALA A 61 13.18 -7.09 8.77
C ALA A 61 14.34 -8.05 9.07
N TYR A 62 15.55 -7.73 8.58
CA TYR A 62 16.75 -8.52 8.83
C TYR A 62 17.22 -8.47 10.28
N PHE A 63 17.21 -7.29 10.90
CA PHE A 63 17.68 -7.12 12.28
C PHE A 63 16.69 -7.65 13.32
N VAL A 64 15.39 -7.61 13.02
CA VAL A 64 14.35 -7.84 14.01
C VAL A 64 13.59 -9.15 13.79
N ALA A 65 13.26 -9.49 12.55
CA ALA A 65 12.28 -10.53 12.27
C ALA A 65 12.88 -11.81 11.67
N VAL A 66 14.19 -11.84 11.39
CA VAL A 66 14.87 -13.07 10.97
C VAL A 66 14.95 -14.00 12.19
N PRO A 67 14.35 -15.20 12.12
CA PRO A 67 14.34 -16.11 13.24
C PRO A 67 15.74 -16.74 13.42
N ASN A 68 16.26 -16.63 14.64
CA ASN A 68 17.45 -17.36 15.08
C ASN A 68 17.12 -18.85 15.27
N PHE A 69 18.13 -19.66 15.60
CA PHE A 69 17.94 -21.10 15.76
C PHE A 69 16.92 -21.44 16.87
N GLU A 70 16.92 -20.67 17.95
CA GLU A 70 15.98 -20.78 19.07
C GLU A 70 14.52 -20.60 18.60
N VAL A 71 14.21 -19.50 17.91
CA VAL A 71 12.86 -19.22 17.38
C VAL A 71 12.43 -20.30 16.39
N ARG A 72 13.34 -20.77 15.53
CA ARG A 72 13.03 -21.86 14.59
C ARG A 72 12.66 -23.13 15.34
N HIS A 73 13.51 -23.56 16.27
CA HIS A 73 13.27 -24.77 17.06
C HIS A 73 11.95 -24.67 17.85
N TYR A 74 11.69 -23.52 18.47
CA TYR A 74 10.46 -23.25 19.23
C TYR A 74 9.20 -23.49 18.40
N ILE A 75 9.15 -22.99 17.17
CA ILE A 75 7.96 -23.13 16.32
C ILE A 75 7.96 -24.40 15.48
N GLN A 76 9.00 -25.23 15.51
CA GLN A 76 9.21 -26.33 14.56
C GLN A 76 8.03 -27.29 14.53
N GLN A 77 7.55 -27.71 15.70
CA GLN A 77 6.42 -28.63 15.81
C GLN A 77 5.13 -28.00 15.29
N ASN A 78 4.81 -26.78 15.72
CA ASN A 78 3.64 -26.05 15.22
C ASN A 78 3.71 -25.84 13.70
N MET A 79 4.90 -25.53 13.16
CA MET A 79 5.10 -25.31 11.73
C MET A 79 4.93 -26.60 10.92
N TYR A 80 5.35 -27.74 11.46
CA TYR A 80 5.16 -29.04 10.83
C TYR A 80 3.69 -29.46 10.85
N GLU A 81 3.01 -29.33 11.98
CA GLU A 81 1.57 -29.63 12.11
C GLU A 81 0.72 -28.74 11.19
N ILE A 82 1.04 -27.45 11.13
CA ILE A 82 0.28 -26.46 10.38
C ILE A 82 0.70 -26.40 8.91
N TYR A 83 1.94 -26.60 8.49
CA TYR A 83 2.31 -26.44 7.08
C TYR A 83 2.89 -27.69 6.43
N GLY A 84 3.15 -28.75 7.19
CA GLY A 84 3.93 -29.90 6.73
C GLY A 84 5.36 -29.49 6.35
N ALA A 85 5.86 -28.39 6.92
CA ALA A 85 7.13 -27.79 6.55
C ALA A 85 8.02 -27.61 7.77
N ASP A 86 9.33 -27.81 7.58
CA ASP A 86 10.30 -27.66 8.65
C ASP A 86 10.76 -26.20 8.79
N SER A 87 10.59 -25.64 9.98
CA SER A 87 11.06 -24.30 10.35
C SER A 87 12.58 -24.12 10.22
N ILE A 88 13.38 -25.21 10.22
CA ILE A 88 14.83 -25.10 10.07
C ILE A 88 15.22 -24.74 8.63
N THR A 89 14.49 -25.29 7.65
CA THR A 89 14.80 -25.13 6.22
C THR A 89 14.00 -24.01 5.56
N LEU A 90 12.79 -23.73 6.06
CA LEU A 90 11.90 -22.75 5.46
C LEU A 90 12.33 -21.30 5.78
N ASN A 91 12.18 -20.42 4.79
CA ASN A 91 12.37 -18.98 4.98
C ASN A 91 11.05 -18.33 5.45
N PHE A 92 11.06 -17.72 6.62
CA PHE A 92 9.93 -16.97 7.17
C PHE A 92 10.44 -15.87 8.09
N PHE A 93 9.55 -14.93 8.40
CA PHE A 93 9.75 -13.93 9.46
C PHE A 93 8.92 -14.34 10.68
N ALA A 94 9.50 -14.20 11.88
CA ALA A 94 8.79 -14.47 13.12
C ALA A 94 9.22 -13.50 14.22
N LEU A 95 8.29 -13.26 15.14
CA LEU A 95 8.50 -12.52 16.36
C LEU A 95 8.09 -13.45 17.50
N LEU A 96 8.92 -13.54 18.53
CA LEU A 96 8.71 -14.39 19.70
C LEU A 96 8.78 -13.49 20.94
N TYR A 97 7.66 -13.41 21.66
CA TYR A 97 7.48 -12.45 22.76
C TYR A 97 7.63 -13.06 24.16
N GLN A 98 7.66 -14.40 24.23
CA GLN A 98 7.71 -15.18 25.47
C GLN A 98 8.54 -16.44 25.22
N GLU A 99 9.02 -17.08 26.29
CA GLU A 99 9.74 -18.36 26.25
C GLU A 99 11.01 -18.33 25.40
N SER A 100 11.67 -17.16 25.33
CA SER A 100 12.92 -17.01 24.59
C SER A 100 13.96 -16.18 25.33
N THR A 101 15.17 -16.14 24.80
CA THR A 101 16.22 -15.24 25.28
C THR A 101 15.73 -13.79 25.32
N LEU A 102 16.11 -13.05 26.37
CA LEU A 102 15.74 -11.64 26.55
C LEU A 102 16.07 -10.78 25.32
N GLU A 103 17.16 -11.09 24.62
CA GLU A 103 17.53 -10.42 23.37
C GLU A 103 16.47 -10.61 22.26
N THR A 104 15.98 -11.83 22.10
CA THR A 104 14.96 -12.19 21.11
C THR A 104 13.61 -11.53 21.43
N GLU A 105 13.24 -11.49 22.71
CA GLU A 105 12.02 -10.81 23.17
C GLU A 105 12.10 -9.31 22.91
N ILE A 106 13.19 -8.65 23.32
CA ILE A 106 13.41 -7.21 23.11
C ILE A 106 13.35 -6.87 21.62
N LYS A 107 14.03 -7.63 20.76
CA LYS A 107 13.97 -7.44 19.30
C LYS A 107 12.54 -7.55 18.80
N SER A 108 11.82 -8.59 19.21
CA SER A 108 10.44 -8.84 18.79
C SER A 108 9.52 -7.68 19.18
N TRP A 109 9.63 -7.18 20.42
CA TRP A 109 8.87 -6.03 20.92
C TRP A 109 9.21 -4.73 20.20
N ILE A 110 10.51 -4.47 19.94
CA ILE A 110 10.92 -3.29 19.15
C ILE A 110 10.34 -3.37 17.75
N GLY A 111 10.37 -4.53 17.11
CA GLY A 111 9.87 -4.74 15.75
C GLY A 111 8.39 -4.45 15.61
N VAL A 112 7.58 -5.03 16.48
CA VAL A 112 6.13 -4.85 16.43
C VAL A 112 5.73 -3.42 16.80
N ILE A 113 6.38 -2.78 17.78
CA ILE A 113 6.08 -1.39 18.17
C ILE A 113 6.46 -0.44 17.04
N ALA A 114 7.69 -0.56 16.49
CA ALA A 114 8.15 0.28 15.39
C ALA A 114 7.30 0.08 14.13
N GLY A 115 7.03 -1.17 13.76
CA GLY A 115 6.17 -1.51 12.61
C GLY A 115 4.75 -0.98 12.76
N SER A 116 4.18 -1.06 13.96
CA SER A 116 2.85 -0.52 14.27
C SER A 116 2.82 0.99 14.20
N LEU A 117 3.82 1.65 14.79
CA LEU A 117 3.92 3.10 14.78
C LEU A 117 4.03 3.65 13.36
N VAL A 118 4.92 3.08 12.53
CA VAL A 118 5.06 3.47 11.12
C VAL A 118 3.76 3.27 10.36
N SER A 119 3.06 2.16 10.59
CA SER A 119 1.79 1.85 9.92
C SER A 119 0.67 2.84 10.31
N ILE A 120 0.53 3.12 11.61
CA ILE A 120 -0.47 4.07 12.13
C ILE A 120 -0.19 5.48 11.62
N LEU A 121 1.07 5.93 11.69
CA LEU A 121 1.48 7.24 11.18
C LEU A 121 1.22 7.37 9.67
N SER A 122 1.50 6.32 8.90
CA SER A 122 1.24 6.30 7.45
C SER A 122 -0.24 6.48 7.14
N ILE A 123 -1.12 5.73 7.83
CA ILE A 123 -2.58 5.87 7.67
C ILE A 123 -3.05 7.27 8.08
N PHE A 124 -2.52 7.80 9.18
CA PHE A 124 -2.87 9.13 9.67
C PHE A 124 -2.49 10.23 8.67
N ILE A 125 -1.28 10.17 8.09
CA ILE A 125 -0.82 11.08 7.03
C ILE A 125 -1.74 11.01 5.82
N LEU A 126 -2.09 9.80 5.36
CA LEU A 126 -3.00 9.59 4.23
C LEU A 126 -4.39 10.21 4.50
N MET A 127 -4.90 10.07 5.72
CA MET A 127 -6.17 10.67 6.13
C MET A 127 -6.12 12.20 6.17
N ILE A 128 -5.03 12.79 6.67
CA ILE A 128 -4.81 14.24 6.65
C ILE A 128 -4.77 14.74 5.21
N LEU A 129 -3.95 14.12 4.35
CA LEU A 129 -3.81 14.52 2.95
C LEU A 129 -5.16 14.45 2.21
N LYS A 130 -5.90 13.35 2.39
CA LYS A 130 -7.27 13.20 1.86
C LYS A 130 -8.16 14.35 2.30
N PHE A 131 -8.19 14.67 3.60
CA PHE A 131 -9.04 15.73 4.13
C PHE A 131 -8.65 17.10 3.58
N GLN A 132 -7.35 17.41 3.54
CA GLN A 132 -6.86 18.67 2.99
C GLN A 132 -7.21 18.84 1.50
N ILE A 133 -7.05 17.79 0.69
CA ILE A 133 -7.44 17.82 -0.73
C ILE A 133 -8.94 18.05 -0.87
N ARG A 134 -9.78 17.34 -0.09
CA ARG A 134 -11.24 17.54 -0.11
C ARG A 134 -11.62 18.98 0.24
N LYS A 135 -11.07 19.50 1.34
CA LYS A 135 -11.34 20.88 1.80
C LYS A 135 -10.92 21.91 0.76
N LYS A 136 -9.74 21.75 0.16
CA LYS A 136 -9.25 22.66 -0.88
C LYS A 136 -10.10 22.59 -2.15
N LEU A 137 -10.47 21.39 -2.59
CA LEU A 137 -11.34 21.19 -3.75
C LEU A 137 -12.72 21.82 -3.55
N GLN A 138 -13.26 21.76 -2.33
CA GLN A 138 -14.52 22.42 -1.99
C GLN A 138 -14.40 23.94 -1.95
N SER A 139 -13.32 24.46 -1.36
CA SER A 139 -13.02 25.90 -1.32
C SER A 139 -12.87 26.49 -2.72
N ASP A 140 -12.15 25.82 -3.61
CA ASP A 140 -11.87 26.34 -4.96
C ASP A 140 -12.94 25.94 -5.98
N ARG A 141 -14.07 25.35 -5.55
CA ARG A 141 -15.11 24.84 -6.43
C ARG A 141 -15.66 25.89 -7.40
N TYR A 142 -15.73 27.15 -6.98
CA TYR A 142 -16.19 28.27 -7.81
C TYR A 142 -15.14 28.78 -8.82
N ARG A 143 -13.86 28.43 -8.63
CA ARG A 143 -12.74 28.82 -9.51
C ARG A 143 -12.47 27.81 -10.61
N MET A 144 -13.12 26.65 -10.58
CA MET A 144 -12.91 25.56 -11.52
C MET A 144 -14.19 25.21 -12.26
N SER A 145 -14.06 24.68 -13.47
CA SER A 145 -15.22 24.19 -14.21
C SER A 145 -15.90 23.04 -13.45
N ALA A 146 -17.22 22.91 -13.61
CA ALA A 146 -17.97 21.82 -13.00
C ALA A 146 -17.43 20.43 -13.44
N GLY A 147 -16.95 20.32 -14.68
CA GLY A 147 -16.32 19.11 -15.21
C GLY A 147 -15.01 18.78 -14.51
N THR A 148 -14.13 19.76 -14.34
CA THR A 148 -12.83 19.60 -13.64
C THR A 148 -13.04 19.26 -12.17
N ALA A 149 -13.95 19.96 -11.48
CA ALA A 149 -14.26 19.70 -10.07
C ALA A 149 -14.71 18.25 -9.85
N LYS A 150 -15.63 17.77 -10.71
CA LYS A 150 -16.11 16.40 -10.69
C LYS A 150 -14.98 15.41 -10.95
N MET A 151 -14.16 15.65 -11.96
CA MET A 151 -13.02 14.78 -12.28
C MET A 151 -12.03 14.65 -11.11
N GLN A 152 -11.68 15.77 -10.45
CA GLN A 152 -10.79 15.75 -9.29
C GLN A 152 -11.38 14.95 -8.13
N LEU A 153 -12.70 15.05 -7.91
CA LEU A 153 -13.40 14.29 -6.88
C LEU A 153 -13.37 12.78 -7.15
N GLU A 154 -13.64 12.37 -8.40
CA GLU A 154 -13.62 10.96 -8.80
C GLU A 154 -12.21 10.37 -8.72
N LEU A 155 -11.20 11.13 -9.13
CA LEU A 155 -9.79 10.75 -8.97
C LEU A 155 -9.43 10.57 -7.49
N LEU A 156 -9.85 11.50 -6.62
CA LEU A 156 -9.64 11.41 -5.17
C LEU A 156 -10.30 10.18 -4.57
N ARG A 157 -11.55 9.89 -4.96
CA ARG A 157 -12.24 8.68 -4.57
C ARG A 157 -11.48 7.43 -5.00
N SER A 158 -11.03 7.38 -6.26
CA SER A 158 -10.22 6.26 -6.79
C SER A 158 -8.98 6.03 -5.93
N LEU A 159 -8.22 7.08 -5.62
CA LEU A 159 -6.98 6.96 -4.85
C LEU A 159 -7.24 6.48 -3.40
N VAL A 160 -8.36 6.90 -2.79
CA VAL A 160 -8.78 6.39 -1.48
C VAL A 160 -9.07 4.88 -1.55
N VAL A 161 -9.77 4.41 -2.59
CA VAL A 161 -10.05 2.98 -2.78
C VAL A 161 -8.75 2.19 -2.95
N GLN A 162 -7.83 2.68 -3.79
CA GLN A 162 -6.49 2.09 -3.97
C GLN A 162 -5.69 2.00 -2.67
N THR A 163 -5.93 2.91 -1.72
CA THR A 163 -5.28 2.91 -0.40
C THR A 163 -5.91 1.89 0.56
N VAL A 164 -7.22 1.72 0.49
CA VAL A 164 -7.96 0.79 1.36
C VAL A 164 -7.65 -0.67 1.01
N ILE A 165 -7.46 -0.98 -0.28
CA ILE A 165 -7.17 -2.34 -0.76
C ILE A 165 -5.93 -2.96 -0.08
N PRO A 166 -4.73 -2.38 -0.12
CA PRO A 166 -3.55 -2.95 0.55
C PRO A 166 -3.68 -2.94 2.07
N ILE A 167 -4.46 -2.01 2.65
CA ILE A 167 -4.72 -2.01 4.10
C ILE A 167 -5.50 -3.28 4.49
N ILE A 168 -6.58 -3.59 3.77
CA ILE A 168 -7.43 -4.75 4.06
C ILE A 168 -6.68 -6.06 3.77
N PHE A 169 -5.99 -6.12 2.64
CA PHE A 169 -5.42 -7.38 2.15
C PHE A 169 -4.00 -7.67 2.60
N SER A 170 -3.24 -6.67 3.06
CA SER A 170 -1.85 -6.85 3.43
C SER A 170 -1.59 -6.38 4.85
N LEU A 171 -1.87 -5.11 5.14
CA LEU A 171 -1.53 -4.53 6.45
C LEU A 171 -2.33 -5.17 7.58
N ALA A 172 -3.66 -5.23 7.50
CA ALA A 172 -4.48 -5.78 8.57
C ALA A 172 -4.16 -7.26 8.88
N PRO A 173 -4.05 -8.16 7.88
CA PRO A 173 -3.59 -9.53 8.11
C PRO A 173 -2.19 -9.60 8.72
N CYS A 174 -1.25 -8.78 8.25
CA CYS A 174 0.11 -8.73 8.77
C CYS A 174 0.15 -8.28 10.24
N MET A 175 -0.59 -7.22 10.58
CA MET A 175 -0.69 -6.73 11.94
C MET A 175 -1.33 -7.76 12.85
N LEU A 176 -2.39 -8.43 12.40
CA LEU A 176 -2.99 -9.52 13.14
C LEU A 176 -1.98 -10.65 13.36
N SER A 177 -1.20 -11.05 12.36
CA SER A 177 -0.15 -12.08 12.52
C SER A 177 0.89 -11.71 13.57
N TRP A 178 1.22 -10.42 13.71
CA TRP A 178 2.22 -9.96 14.70
C TRP A 178 1.67 -9.82 16.10
N PHE A 179 0.40 -9.43 16.26
CA PHE A 179 -0.23 -9.26 17.58
C PHE A 179 -0.78 -10.56 18.16
N THR A 180 -1.24 -11.47 17.31
CA THR A 180 -1.87 -12.73 17.74
C THR A 180 -1.00 -13.54 18.72
N PRO A 181 0.32 -13.71 18.50
CA PRO A 181 1.17 -14.44 19.44
C PRO A 181 1.28 -13.78 20.82
N MET A 182 1.05 -12.46 20.95
CA MET A 182 1.06 -11.79 22.26
C MET A 182 -0.08 -12.24 23.17
N PHE A 183 -1.20 -12.66 22.57
CA PHE A 183 -2.38 -13.13 23.28
C PHE A 183 -2.44 -14.66 23.37
N ASN A 184 -1.37 -15.36 22.98
CA ASN A 184 -1.33 -16.83 22.88
C ASN A 184 -2.48 -17.43 22.05
N LEU A 185 -2.99 -16.67 21.08
CA LEU A 185 -4.01 -17.13 20.15
C LEU A 185 -3.34 -17.93 19.03
N LYS A 186 -3.89 -19.10 18.70
CA LYS A 186 -3.46 -19.90 17.55
C LYS A 186 -4.38 -19.60 16.37
N LEU A 187 -3.96 -18.70 15.49
CA LEU A 187 -4.68 -18.45 14.23
C LEU A 187 -4.18 -19.40 13.14
N ASP A 188 -5.13 -19.88 12.34
CA ASP A 188 -4.89 -20.84 11.27
C ASP A 188 -4.13 -20.25 10.07
N LYS A 189 -3.71 -21.15 9.17
CA LYS A 189 -3.00 -20.86 7.90
C LYS A 189 -3.61 -19.75 7.06
N TRP A 190 -4.94 -19.56 7.15
CA TRP A 190 -5.67 -18.60 6.34
C TRP A 190 -5.13 -17.17 6.49
N LEU A 191 -4.60 -16.82 7.67
CA LEU A 191 -4.08 -15.48 7.91
C LEU A 191 -2.84 -15.18 7.06
N ASN A 192 -1.93 -16.15 6.99
CA ASN A 192 -0.72 -16.05 6.17
C ASN A 192 -1.04 -16.15 4.67
N TYR A 193 -2.05 -16.93 4.28
CA TYR A 193 -2.50 -16.96 2.88
C TYR A 193 -3.20 -15.66 2.46
N THR A 194 -3.97 -15.05 3.35
CA THR A 194 -4.66 -13.78 3.09
C THR A 194 -3.68 -12.63 2.90
N SER A 195 -2.51 -12.65 3.53
CA SER A 195 -1.48 -11.63 3.25
C SER A 195 -0.70 -11.93 1.96
N ALA A 196 -0.46 -13.21 1.63
CA ALA A 196 0.39 -13.61 0.51
C ALA A 196 -0.31 -13.61 -0.85
N VAL A 197 -1.55 -14.12 -0.94
CA VAL A 197 -2.28 -14.35 -2.19
C VAL A 197 -2.81 -13.04 -2.80
N PRO A 198 -3.58 -12.21 -2.06
CA PRO A 198 -4.01 -10.90 -2.55
C PRO A 198 -2.85 -9.98 -2.92
N LEU A 199 -1.72 -10.06 -2.21
CA LEU A 199 -0.52 -9.30 -2.58
C LEU A 199 -0.02 -9.67 -3.99
N SER A 200 -0.05 -10.96 -4.36
CA SER A 200 0.30 -11.37 -5.73
C SER A 200 -0.75 -10.97 -6.77
N ALA A 201 -2.01 -10.82 -6.38
CA ALA A 201 -3.08 -10.34 -7.26
C ALA A 201 -3.16 -8.80 -7.33
N PHE A 202 -2.44 -8.08 -6.45
CA PHE A 202 -2.51 -6.63 -6.34
C PHE A 202 -2.28 -5.86 -7.66
N PRO A 203 -1.31 -6.25 -8.53
CA PRO A 203 -1.13 -5.61 -9.83
C PRO A 203 -2.36 -5.67 -10.75
N PHE A 204 -3.29 -6.61 -10.52
CA PHE A 204 -4.55 -6.71 -11.25
C PHE A 204 -5.70 -6.00 -10.53
N ILE A 205 -5.78 -6.16 -9.21
CA ILE A 205 -6.83 -5.57 -8.38
C ILE A 205 -6.78 -4.04 -8.44
N ASP A 206 -5.60 -3.44 -8.41
CA ASP A 206 -5.46 -1.99 -8.34
C ASP A 206 -5.95 -1.27 -9.62
N PRO A 207 -5.48 -1.62 -10.85
CA PRO A 207 -6.02 -1.03 -12.07
C PRO A 207 -7.52 -1.29 -12.24
N PHE A 208 -7.98 -2.47 -11.85
CA PHE A 208 -9.41 -2.80 -11.91
C PHE A 208 -10.23 -1.88 -10.99
N ALA A 209 -9.76 -1.62 -9.78
CA ALA A 209 -10.38 -0.67 -8.87
C ALA A 209 -10.43 0.75 -9.45
N VAL A 210 -9.37 1.20 -10.13
CA VAL A 210 -9.35 2.50 -10.82
C VAL A 210 -10.39 2.56 -11.94
N ILE A 211 -10.45 1.53 -12.79
CA ILE A 211 -11.40 1.47 -13.91
C ILE A 211 -12.84 1.55 -13.40
N LEU A 212 -13.17 0.82 -12.33
CA LEU A 212 -14.50 0.83 -11.74
C LEU A 212 -14.84 2.17 -11.06
N CYS A 213 -13.87 2.78 -10.38
CA CYS A 213 -14.05 4.05 -9.69
C CYS A 213 -14.22 5.21 -10.67
N LEU A 214 -13.51 5.21 -11.81
CA LEU A 214 -13.55 6.29 -12.80
C LEU A 214 -14.68 6.08 -13.82
N PRO A 215 -15.73 6.92 -13.83
CA PRO A 215 -16.88 6.71 -14.72
C PRO A 215 -16.53 6.70 -16.21
N ALA A 216 -15.49 7.42 -16.62
CA ALA A 216 -15.03 7.43 -18.01
C ALA A 216 -14.50 6.06 -18.45
N PHE A 217 -13.71 5.40 -17.61
CA PHE A 217 -13.18 4.07 -17.89
C PHE A 217 -14.25 2.99 -17.71
N ARG A 218 -15.06 3.07 -16.66
CA ARG A 218 -16.19 2.16 -16.45
C ARG A 218 -17.15 2.14 -17.64
N ARG A 219 -17.52 3.32 -18.19
CA ARG A 219 -18.39 3.38 -19.37
C ARG A 219 -17.74 2.78 -20.62
N ARG A 220 -16.44 2.96 -20.82
CA ARG A 220 -15.70 2.36 -21.93
C ARG A 220 -15.63 0.84 -21.79
N LEU A 221 -15.35 0.34 -20.59
CA LEU A 221 -15.32 -1.10 -20.31
C LEU A 221 -16.69 -1.76 -20.57
N LEU A 222 -17.79 -1.09 -20.19
CA LEU A 222 -19.15 -1.59 -20.35
C LEU A 222 -19.78 -1.29 -21.73
N GLY A 223 -19.02 -0.77 -22.70
CA GLY A 223 -19.54 -0.46 -24.04
C GLY A 223 -20.50 0.73 -24.13
N ASN A 224 -20.74 1.46 -23.03
CA ASN A 224 -21.67 2.60 -22.97
C ASN A 224 -21.01 3.94 -23.35
N ALA A 225 -19.92 3.91 -24.12
CA ALA A 225 -19.27 5.14 -24.58
C ALA A 225 -20.13 5.76 -25.70
N LYS A 226 -20.65 6.98 -25.48
CA LYS A 226 -21.16 7.77 -26.60
C LYS A 226 -20.01 7.94 -27.61
N PRO A 227 -20.20 7.68 -28.92
CA PRO A 227 -19.19 8.02 -29.90
C PRO A 227 -18.87 9.50 -29.74
N ASN A 228 -17.58 9.83 -29.66
CA ASN A 228 -17.16 11.22 -29.83
C ASN A 228 -17.56 11.56 -31.27
N THR A 229 -18.71 12.19 -31.47
CA THR A 229 -18.94 13.01 -32.66
C THR A 229 -17.93 14.15 -32.56
N VAL A 230 -16.71 13.90 -33.02
CA VAL A 230 -15.83 14.96 -33.47
C VAL A 230 -16.54 15.52 -34.68
N VAL A 231 -17.36 16.54 -34.45
CA VAL A 231 -17.84 17.37 -35.54
C VAL A 231 -16.58 18.08 -36.03
N VAL A 232 -15.90 17.46 -37.00
CA VAL A 232 -14.93 18.17 -37.82
C VAL A 232 -15.78 19.18 -38.57
N SER A 233 -15.88 20.39 -38.02
CA SER A 233 -16.41 21.52 -38.76
C SER A 233 -15.40 21.74 -39.89
N VAL A 234 -15.67 21.14 -41.05
CA VAL A 234 -15.02 21.51 -42.29
C VAL A 234 -15.55 22.91 -42.56
N ALA A 235 -14.83 23.92 -42.06
CA ALA A 235 -14.99 25.27 -42.54
C ALA A 235 -14.58 25.22 -44.01
N SER A 236 -15.58 25.17 -44.88
CA SER A 236 -15.46 25.31 -46.32
C SER A 236 -14.67 26.58 -46.61
N VAL A 237 -13.44 26.39 -47.11
CA VAL A 237 -12.69 27.44 -47.79
C VAL A 237 -13.42 27.68 -49.10
N ILE A 238 -14.10 28.82 -49.18
CA ILE A 238 -14.54 29.48 -50.42
C ILE A 238 -13.28 29.89 -51.18
#